data_AF-A0A0P6VII7-F1
#
_entry.id   AF-A0A0P6VII7-F1
#
_cell.length_a   1.000
_cell.length_b   1.000
_cell.length_c   1.000
_cell.angle_alpha   90.00
_cell.angle_beta   90.00
_cell.angle_gamma   90.00
#
_symmetry.space_group_name_H-M   'P 1'
#
loop_
_entity.id
_entity.type
_entity.pdbx_description
1 polymer ?
#
loop_
_entity_poly.entity_id
_entity_poly.type
_entity_poly.pdbx_seq_one_letter_code
_entity_poly.pdbx_strand_id
1 'polypeptide(L)'
;MDQDALDRFDAAYPEARLDGLCDARIRRARVTIALARLDLAVAQGNLERQDGARVTALDTTRRLIACVPTDGNAWLRHAMVATSALGLTADVMESFAQADRLAPFEGWVLRGRLPFYADLASRGLEAFREPARRDFRLLVEFGMDRAGVVKAVQRWPDLFKETYLALLARMKERERRRHYAAADQVELDVGQPKRPGEIVPFLDPPGTGGVRP
;
A
#
# COMPACT_ATOMS: atom_id res chain seq x y z
N MET A 1 6.75 -8.49 -17.26
CA MET A 1 8.13 -8.05 -17.54
C MET A 1 8.84 -9.26 -18.14
N ASP A 2 9.43 -9.12 -19.32
CA ASP A 2 10.18 -10.22 -19.95
C ASP A 2 11.63 -10.28 -19.42
N GLN A 3 12.30 -11.40 -19.67
CA GLN A 3 13.68 -11.64 -19.23
C GLN A 3 14.66 -10.62 -19.86
N ASP A 4 14.45 -10.27 -21.13
CA ASP A 4 15.31 -9.34 -21.87
C ASP A 4 15.32 -7.93 -21.27
N ALA A 5 14.18 -7.44 -20.77
CA ALA A 5 14.10 -6.17 -20.06
C ALA A 5 14.89 -6.18 -18.74
N LEU A 6 14.83 -7.29 -18.01
CA LEU A 6 15.55 -7.46 -16.75
C LEU A 6 17.08 -7.48 -16.99
N ASP A 7 17.52 -8.19 -18.03
CA ASP A 7 18.94 -8.35 -18.33
C ASP A 7 19.57 -7.07 -18.89
N ARG A 8 18.82 -6.28 -19.68
CA ARG A 8 19.26 -4.94 -20.11
C ARG A 8 19.48 -3.99 -18.93
N PHE A 9 18.66 -4.08 -17.88
CA PHE A 9 18.84 -3.24 -16.70
C PHE A 9 20.15 -3.56 -15.97
N ASP A 10 20.45 -4.84 -15.76
CA ASP A 10 21.70 -5.23 -15.09
C ASP A 10 22.94 -4.84 -15.89
N ALA A 11 22.86 -4.96 -17.22
CA ALA A 11 23.95 -4.52 -18.11
C ALA A 11 24.19 -3.01 -18.00
N ALA A 12 23.13 -2.20 -17.85
CA ALA A 12 23.24 -0.75 -17.67
C ALA A 12 23.73 -0.35 -16.26
N TYR A 13 23.42 -1.17 -15.24
CA TYR A 13 23.72 -0.89 -13.83
C TYR A 13 24.39 -2.09 -13.13
N PRO A 14 25.64 -2.44 -13.50
CA PRO A 14 26.34 -3.57 -12.88
C PRO A 14 26.58 -3.30 -11.39
N GLU A 15 26.46 -4.32 -10.54
CA GLU A 15 26.57 -4.17 -9.06
C GLU A 15 27.90 -3.54 -8.62
N ALA A 16 28.99 -3.89 -9.29
CA ALA A 16 30.32 -3.30 -9.03
C ALA A 16 30.36 -1.77 -9.16
N ARG A 17 29.47 -1.17 -9.97
CA ARG A 17 29.38 0.29 -10.13
C ARG A 17 28.58 0.95 -9.00
N LEU A 18 27.77 0.18 -8.28
CA LEU A 18 26.91 0.64 -7.21
C LEU A 18 27.51 0.39 -5.82
N ASP A 19 28.55 -0.45 -5.72
CA ASP A 19 29.28 -0.65 -4.48
C ASP A 19 29.83 0.69 -3.97
N GLY A 20 29.49 1.03 -2.73
CA GLY A 20 29.83 2.30 -2.08
C GLY A 20 28.89 3.48 -2.39
N LEU A 21 28.02 3.39 -3.39
CA LEU A 21 27.02 4.42 -3.68
C LEU A 21 25.65 4.02 -3.12
N CYS A 22 25.20 4.77 -2.11
CA CYS A 22 23.84 4.66 -1.58
C CYS A 22 22.88 5.57 -2.37
N ASP A 23 22.53 5.15 -3.59
CA ASP A 23 21.41 5.73 -4.34
C ASP A 23 20.13 4.92 -4.08
N ALA A 24 19.25 5.47 -3.24
CA ALA A 24 17.99 4.84 -2.87
C ALA A 24 17.09 4.51 -4.07
N ARG A 25 17.10 5.35 -5.12
CA ARG A 25 16.26 5.15 -6.31
C ARG A 25 16.73 3.93 -7.10
N ILE A 26 18.04 3.83 -7.33
CA ILE A 26 18.63 2.69 -8.04
C ILE A 26 18.46 1.42 -7.21
N ARG A 27 18.71 1.47 -5.89
CA ARG A 27 18.56 0.32 -4.99
C ARG A 27 17.12 -0.21 -4.96
N ARG A 28 16.10 0.66 -4.92
CA ARG A 28 14.68 0.26 -5.04
C ARG A 28 14.35 -0.38 -6.39
N ALA A 29 14.91 0.16 -7.48
CA ALA A 29 14.73 -0.43 -8.80
C ALA A 29 15.31 -1.86 -8.87
N ARG A 30 16.51 -2.07 -8.30
CA ARG A 30 17.10 -3.42 -8.20
C ARG A 30 16.26 -4.38 -7.39
N VAL A 31 15.73 -3.96 -6.23
CA VAL A 31 14.83 -4.81 -5.43
C VAL A 31 13.62 -5.22 -6.27
N THR A 32 12.99 -4.28 -6.98
CA THR A 32 11.86 -4.59 -7.87
C THR A 32 12.21 -5.64 -8.92
N ILE A 33 13.37 -5.52 -9.56
CA ILE A 33 13.86 -6.45 -10.59
C ILE A 33 14.17 -7.82 -10.01
N ALA A 34 14.85 -7.88 -8.86
CA ALA A 34 15.16 -9.13 -8.17
C ALA A 34 13.89 -9.87 -7.75
N LEU A 35 12.89 -9.16 -7.24
CA LEU A 35 11.58 -9.74 -6.90
C LEU A 35 10.84 -10.24 -8.14
N ALA A 36 10.85 -9.47 -9.24
CA ALA A 36 10.22 -9.89 -10.49
C ALA A 36 10.86 -11.17 -11.07
N ARG A 37 12.18 -11.32 -10.95
CA ARG A 37 12.89 -12.55 -11.32
C ARG A 37 12.51 -13.73 -10.43
N LEU A 38 12.39 -13.50 -9.12
CA LEU A 38 11.93 -14.52 -8.19
C LEU A 38 10.50 -14.98 -8.55
N ASP A 39 9.59 -14.05 -8.81
CA ASP A 39 8.22 -14.36 -9.22
C ASP A 39 8.19 -15.18 -10.52
N LEU A 40 9.02 -14.81 -11.51
CA LEU A 40 9.14 -15.54 -12.77
C LEU A 40 9.68 -16.97 -12.56
N ALA A 41 10.72 -17.12 -11.74
CA ALA A 41 11.29 -18.43 -11.43
C ALA A 41 10.28 -19.33 -10.69
N VAL A 42 9.48 -18.76 -9.78
CA VAL A 42 8.38 -19.45 -9.09
C VAL A 42 7.33 -19.91 -10.10
N ALA A 43 6.88 -19.03 -10.99
CA ALA A 43 5.89 -19.35 -12.02
C ALA A 43 6.36 -20.44 -12.99
N GLN A 44 7.66 -20.52 -13.26
CA GLN A 44 8.26 -21.55 -14.13
C GLN A 44 8.47 -22.90 -13.45
N GLY A 45 8.32 -23.00 -12.12
CA GLY A 45 8.58 -24.24 -11.38
C GLY A 45 10.04 -24.71 -11.37
N ASN A 46 10.99 -23.87 -11.80
CA ASN A 46 12.42 -24.21 -11.84
C ASN A 46 13.07 -23.94 -10.48
N LEU A 47 13.24 -24.99 -9.67
CA LEU A 47 13.76 -24.88 -8.30
C LEU A 47 15.15 -24.25 -8.21
N GLU A 48 16.08 -24.62 -9.09
CA GLU A 48 17.44 -24.07 -9.09
C GLU A 48 17.43 -22.55 -9.36
N ARG A 49 16.64 -22.11 -10.34
CA ARG A 49 16.45 -20.68 -10.61
C ARG A 49 15.76 -19.96 -9.46
N GLN A 50 14.81 -20.61 -8.80
CA GLN A 50 14.13 -20.04 -7.63
C GLN A 50 15.11 -19.78 -6.50
N ASP A 51 15.99 -20.73 -6.18
CA ASP A 51 16.97 -20.57 -5.11
C ASP A 51 17.95 -19.44 -5.41
N GLY A 52 18.52 -19.39 -6.62
CA GLY A 52 19.39 -18.30 -7.04
C GLY A 52 18.71 -16.93 -7.03
N ALA A 53 17.47 -16.86 -7.53
CA ALA A 53 16.68 -15.62 -7.50
C ALA A 53 16.33 -15.19 -6.06
N ARG A 54 16.06 -16.15 -5.16
CA ARG A 54 15.76 -15.89 -3.76
C ARG A 54 16.97 -15.32 -3.02
N VAL A 55 18.16 -15.92 -3.21
CA VAL A 55 19.42 -15.39 -2.66
C VAL A 55 19.67 -13.96 -3.15
N THR A 56 19.48 -13.72 -4.46
CA THR A 56 19.64 -12.38 -5.06
C THR A 56 18.66 -11.36 -4.47
N ALA A 57 17.39 -11.73 -4.29
CA ALA A 57 16.39 -10.86 -3.69
C ALA A 57 16.69 -10.55 -2.21
N LEU A 58 17.17 -11.53 -1.44
CA LEU A 58 17.59 -11.33 -0.05
C LEU A 58 18.79 -10.38 0.05
N ASP A 59 19.83 -10.57 -0.75
CA ASP A 59 20.99 -9.68 -0.77
C ASP A 59 20.60 -8.26 -1.18
N THR A 60 19.83 -8.12 -2.26
CA THR A 60 19.43 -6.80 -2.78
C THR A 60 18.55 -6.04 -1.78
N THR A 61 17.63 -6.72 -1.08
CA THR A 61 16.80 -6.09 -0.04
C THR A 61 17.64 -5.69 1.18
N ARG A 62 18.60 -6.52 1.62
CA ARG A 62 19.55 -6.14 2.69
C ARG A 62 20.38 -4.93 2.33
N ARG A 63 20.90 -4.86 1.11
CA ARG A 63 21.65 -3.70 0.62
C ARG A 63 20.79 -2.44 0.57
N LEU A 64 19.51 -2.55 0.18
CA LEU A 64 18.58 -1.42 0.24
C LEU A 64 18.32 -0.99 1.69
N ILE A 65 18.09 -1.92 2.62
CA ILE A 65 17.91 -1.61 4.04
C ILE A 65 19.16 -0.93 4.63
N ALA A 66 20.36 -1.41 4.31
CA ALA A 66 21.61 -0.79 4.76
C ALA A 66 21.76 0.65 4.21
N CYS A 67 21.29 0.90 2.98
CA CYS A 67 21.30 2.22 2.37
C CYS A 67 20.19 3.14 2.92
N VAL A 68 18.99 2.61 3.13
CA VAL A 68 17.81 3.36 3.59
C VAL A 68 17.11 2.57 4.72
N PRO A 69 17.62 2.64 5.96
CA PRO A 69 17.11 1.82 7.07
C PRO A 69 15.68 2.19 7.49
N THR A 70 15.18 3.34 7.06
CA THR A 70 13.81 3.81 7.29
C THR A 70 12.83 3.38 6.20
N ASP A 71 13.26 2.63 5.18
CA ASP A 71 12.38 2.16 4.10
C ASP A 71 11.56 0.95 4.56
N GLY A 72 10.34 1.21 5.07
CA GLY A 72 9.45 0.16 5.59
C GLY A 72 9.06 -0.89 4.56
N ASN A 73 8.98 -0.53 3.27
CA ASN A 73 8.72 -1.51 2.22
C ASN A 73 9.94 -2.42 1.98
N ALA A 74 11.17 -1.91 2.05
CA ALA A 74 12.36 -2.74 1.95
C ALA A 74 12.39 -3.83 3.05
N TRP A 75 12.08 -3.45 4.30
CA TRP A 75 11.90 -4.39 5.41
C TRP A 75 10.81 -5.42 5.15
N LEU A 76 9.65 -5.00 4.65
CA LEU A 76 8.55 -5.91 4.31
C LEU A 76 8.98 -6.94 3.26
N ARG A 77 9.59 -6.47 2.15
CA ARG A 77 10.03 -7.34 1.06
C ARG A 77 11.11 -8.31 1.53
N HIS A 78 12.04 -7.84 2.36
CA HIS A 78 13.03 -8.71 2.99
C HIS A 78 12.37 -9.82 3.79
N ALA A 79 11.45 -9.47 4.70
CA ALA A 79 10.75 -10.41 5.56
C ALA A 79 9.94 -11.45 4.77
N MET A 80 9.24 -11.03 3.70
CA MET A 80 8.46 -11.93 2.84
C MET A 80 9.37 -12.96 2.13
N VAL A 81 10.46 -12.51 1.52
CA VAL A 81 11.41 -13.41 0.84
C VAL A 81 12.10 -14.31 1.86
N ALA A 82 12.52 -13.77 3.00
CA ALA A 82 13.18 -14.52 4.06
C ALA A 82 12.27 -15.57 4.70
N THR A 83 10.97 -15.28 4.85
CA THR A 83 9.98 -16.27 5.31
C THR A 83 9.93 -17.47 4.35
N SER A 84 9.98 -17.23 3.03
CA SER A 84 9.99 -18.33 2.05
C SER A 84 11.30 -19.13 2.03
N ALA A 85 12.41 -18.52 2.45
CA ALA A 85 13.74 -19.13 2.47
C ALA A 85 14.03 -19.89 3.78
N LEU A 86 13.69 -19.27 4.91
CA LEU A 86 14.16 -19.63 6.25
C LEU A 86 13.01 -19.93 7.21
N GLY A 87 11.75 -19.71 6.80
CA GLY A 87 10.61 -19.73 7.71
C GLY A 87 10.53 -18.49 8.61
N LEU A 88 9.74 -18.58 9.67
CA LEU A 88 9.53 -17.49 10.63
C LEU A 88 10.56 -17.55 11.76
N THR A 89 11.74 -17.01 11.51
CA THR A 89 12.79 -16.82 12.53
C THR A 89 12.59 -15.50 13.29
N ALA A 90 13.32 -15.32 14.40
CA ALA A 90 13.29 -14.06 15.15
C ALA A 90 13.68 -12.85 14.29
N ASP A 91 14.70 -12.98 13.43
CA ASP A 91 15.14 -11.91 12.53
C ASP A 91 14.09 -11.56 11.46
N VAL A 92 13.34 -12.57 10.98
CA VAL A 92 12.22 -12.37 10.06
C VAL A 92 11.07 -11.63 10.75
N MET A 93 10.76 -12.00 11.99
CA MET A 93 9.75 -11.31 12.80
C MET A 93 10.16 -9.87 13.11
N GLU A 94 11.43 -9.61 13.41
CA GLU A 94 11.96 -8.25 13.58
C GLU A 94 11.82 -7.44 12.29
N SER A 95 12.09 -8.05 11.14
CA SER A 95 11.90 -7.38 9.85
C SER A 95 10.43 -6.99 9.59
N PHE A 96 9.47 -7.84 9.97
CA PHE A 96 8.04 -7.46 9.95
C PHE A 96 7.73 -6.32 10.92
N ALA A 97 8.28 -6.35 12.14
CA ALA A 97 8.10 -5.29 13.11
C ALA A 97 8.65 -3.94 12.62
N GLN A 98 9.80 -3.92 11.96
CA GLN A 98 10.36 -2.72 11.33
C GLN A 98 9.46 -2.21 10.20
N ALA A 99 8.97 -3.10 9.33
CA ALA A 99 8.05 -2.73 8.26
C ALA A 99 6.75 -2.08 8.80
N ASP A 100 6.18 -2.67 9.86
CA ASP A 100 5.01 -2.14 10.55
C ASP A 100 5.26 -0.76 11.17
N ARG A 101 6.42 -0.56 11.79
CA ARG A 101 6.81 0.70 12.44
C ARG A 101 7.06 1.82 11.43
N LEU A 102 7.74 1.51 10.33
CA LEU A 102 8.25 2.51 9.38
C LEU A 102 7.23 2.86 8.28
N ALA A 103 6.37 1.93 7.89
CA ALA A 103 5.32 2.15 6.89
C ALA A 103 3.93 1.68 7.38
N PRO A 104 3.40 2.23 8.50
CA PRO A 104 2.13 1.79 9.08
C PRO A 104 0.91 2.17 8.21
N PHE A 105 0.98 3.28 7.47
CA PHE A 105 -0.17 3.87 6.76
C PHE A 105 0.04 3.99 5.25
N GLU A 106 1.13 3.47 4.72
CA GLU A 106 1.42 3.56 3.29
C GLU A 106 0.54 2.58 2.50
N GLY A 107 -0.49 3.08 1.83
CA GLY A 107 -1.49 2.26 1.14
C GLY A 107 -0.92 1.21 0.19
N TRP A 108 0.14 1.55 -0.55
CA TRP A 108 0.78 0.62 -1.50
C TRP A 108 1.59 -0.47 -0.78
N VAL A 109 2.13 -0.20 0.41
CA VAL A 109 2.76 -1.20 1.29
C VAL A 109 1.69 -2.10 1.91
N LEU A 110 0.60 -1.50 2.43
CA LEU A 110 -0.55 -2.22 2.98
C LEU A 110 -1.14 -3.22 1.98
N ARG A 111 -1.26 -2.85 0.70
CA ARG A 111 -1.73 -3.75 -0.36
C ARG A 111 -0.84 -4.99 -0.54
N GLY A 112 0.47 -4.86 -0.37
CA GLY A 112 1.40 -5.98 -0.42
C GLY A 112 1.41 -6.81 0.87
N ARG A 113 1.29 -6.13 2.02
CA ARG A 113 1.39 -6.73 3.36
C ARG A 113 0.14 -7.51 3.76
N LEU A 114 -1.05 -6.97 3.52
CA LEU A 114 -2.32 -7.58 3.89
C LEU A 114 -2.46 -9.04 3.39
N PRO A 115 -2.32 -9.35 2.09
CA PRO A 115 -2.51 -10.72 1.63
C PRO A 115 -1.50 -11.69 2.25
N PHE A 116 -0.27 -11.23 2.52
CA PHE A 116 0.75 -12.05 3.16
C PHE A 116 0.43 -12.32 4.63
N TYR A 117 0.07 -11.30 5.41
CA TYR A 117 -0.34 -11.48 6.80
C TYR A 117 -1.61 -12.32 6.92
N ALA A 118 -2.58 -12.12 6.03
CA ALA A 118 -3.80 -12.91 6.00
C ALA A 118 -3.53 -14.39 5.69
N ASP A 119 -2.64 -14.69 4.72
CA ASP A 119 -2.24 -16.06 4.43
C ASP A 119 -1.56 -16.70 5.64
N LEU A 120 -0.63 -16.02 6.33
CA LEU A 120 0.00 -16.56 7.54
C LEU A 120 -1.02 -16.80 8.66
N ALA A 121 -1.90 -15.84 8.93
CA ALA A 121 -2.95 -15.97 9.94
C ALA A 121 -3.91 -17.14 9.62
N SER A 122 -4.29 -17.32 8.35
CA SER A 122 -5.17 -18.41 7.91
C SER A 122 -4.53 -19.80 8.08
N ARG A 123 -3.19 -19.88 8.13
CA ARG A 123 -2.43 -21.09 8.42
C ARG A 123 -2.20 -21.32 9.92
N GLY A 124 -2.89 -20.58 10.79
CA GLY A 124 -2.80 -20.74 12.24
C GLY A 124 -1.69 -19.93 12.93
N LEU A 125 -1.00 -19.03 12.20
CA LEU A 125 0.01 -18.17 12.80
C LEU A 125 -0.64 -16.93 13.42
N GLU A 126 -1.16 -17.11 14.65
CA GLU A 126 -1.99 -16.13 15.35
C GLU A 126 -1.35 -14.75 15.52
N ALA A 127 -0.01 -14.67 15.58
CA ALA A 127 0.73 -13.40 15.63
C ALA A 127 0.41 -12.44 14.46
N PHE A 128 -0.05 -12.96 13.32
CA PHE A 128 -0.38 -12.16 12.14
C PHE A 128 -1.88 -11.81 12.02
N ARG A 129 -2.75 -12.36 12.88
CA ARG A 129 -4.20 -12.11 12.80
C ARG A 129 -4.55 -10.64 13.02
N GLU A 130 -4.06 -10.05 14.11
CA GLU A 130 -4.33 -8.64 14.42
C GLU A 130 -3.63 -7.67 13.47
N PRO A 131 -2.34 -7.86 13.08
CA PRO A 131 -1.73 -7.10 12.01
C PRO A 131 -2.53 -7.11 10.70
N ALA A 132 -3.01 -8.28 10.26
CA ALA A 132 -3.84 -8.39 9.05
C ALA A 132 -5.16 -7.62 9.19
N ARG A 133 -5.85 -7.74 10.33
CA ARG A 133 -7.09 -6.99 10.61
C ARG A 133 -6.86 -5.49 10.66
N ARG A 134 -5.75 -5.03 11.24
CA ARG A 134 -5.37 -3.62 11.26
C ARG A 134 -5.17 -3.10 9.84
N ASP A 135 -4.36 -3.77 9.03
CA ASP A 135 -4.10 -3.36 7.64
C ASP A 135 -5.38 -3.33 6.81
N PHE A 136 -6.25 -4.34 6.97
CA PHE A 136 -7.57 -4.38 6.32
C PHE A 136 -8.43 -3.16 6.68
N ARG A 137 -8.53 -2.83 7.98
CA ARG A 137 -9.29 -1.66 8.44
C ARG A 137 -8.75 -0.37 7.82
N LEU A 138 -7.43 -0.18 7.81
CA LEU A 138 -6.81 1.00 7.22
C LEU A 138 -7.15 1.13 5.72
N LEU A 139 -7.07 0.04 4.95
CA LEU A 139 -7.43 0.08 3.54
C LEU A 139 -8.90 0.47 3.32
N VAL A 140 -9.83 -0.06 4.13
CA VAL A 140 -11.25 0.30 4.05
C VAL A 140 -11.50 1.75 4.46
N GLU A 141 -10.97 2.17 5.61
CA GLU A 141 -11.24 3.49 6.19
C GLU A 141 -10.74 4.64 5.32
N PHE A 142 -9.58 4.46 4.70
CA PHE A 142 -8.99 5.47 3.79
C PHE A 142 -9.42 5.27 2.33
N GLY A 143 -10.32 4.33 2.04
CA GLY A 143 -10.80 4.06 0.67
C GLY A 143 -9.69 3.61 -0.29
N MET A 144 -8.60 3.07 0.26
CA MET A 144 -7.44 2.63 -0.52
C MET A 144 -7.74 1.22 -1.06
N ASP A 145 -8.01 1.12 -2.37
CA ASP A 145 -8.19 -0.15 -3.09
C ASP A 145 -9.46 -0.96 -2.75
N ARG A 146 -10.61 -0.43 -3.18
CA ARG A 146 -11.92 -1.11 -3.03
C ARG A 146 -11.93 -2.52 -3.63
N ALA A 147 -11.28 -2.73 -4.77
CA ALA A 147 -11.23 -4.03 -5.41
C ALA A 147 -10.41 -5.04 -4.58
N GLY A 148 -9.26 -4.62 -4.06
CA GLY A 148 -8.43 -5.42 -3.16
C GLY A 148 -9.15 -5.78 -1.86
N VAL A 149 -9.88 -4.84 -1.25
CA VAL A 149 -10.71 -5.10 -0.06
C VAL A 149 -11.75 -6.18 -0.33
N VAL A 150 -12.51 -6.08 -1.43
CA VAL A 150 -13.53 -7.09 -1.77
C VAL A 150 -12.90 -8.46 -1.97
N LYS A 151 -11.77 -8.52 -2.71
CA LYS A 151 -11.02 -9.76 -2.90
C LYS A 151 -10.52 -10.35 -1.57
N ALA A 152 -10.07 -9.51 -0.65
CA ALA A 152 -9.62 -9.97 0.67
C ALA A 152 -10.78 -10.57 1.49
N VAL A 153 -11.95 -9.94 1.51
CA VAL A 153 -13.14 -10.48 2.19
C VAL A 153 -13.59 -11.81 1.58
N GLN A 154 -13.54 -11.92 0.25
CA GLN A 154 -13.90 -13.16 -0.46
C GLN A 154 -12.91 -14.30 -0.17
N ARG A 155 -11.61 -13.99 -0.13
CA ARG A 155 -10.55 -14.99 0.07
C ARG A 155 -10.40 -15.41 1.53
N TRP A 156 -10.58 -14.50 2.49
CA TRP A 156 -10.46 -14.77 3.92
C TRP A 156 -11.67 -14.27 4.71
N PRO A 157 -12.86 -14.86 4.49
CA PRO A 157 -14.10 -14.38 5.11
C PRO A 157 -14.06 -14.43 6.64
N ASP A 158 -13.45 -15.46 7.23
CA ASP A 158 -13.34 -15.62 8.69
C ASP A 158 -12.47 -14.54 9.35
N LEU A 159 -11.54 -13.95 8.59
CA LEU A 159 -10.71 -12.86 9.09
C LEU A 159 -11.42 -11.50 8.97
N PHE A 160 -12.13 -11.26 7.86
CA PHE A 160 -12.49 -9.90 7.46
C PHE A 160 -13.99 -9.60 7.33
N LYS A 161 -14.87 -10.60 7.18
CA LYS A 161 -16.29 -10.36 6.88
C LYS A 161 -16.99 -9.48 7.92
N GLU A 162 -16.88 -9.83 9.20
CA GLU A 162 -17.50 -9.06 10.28
C GLU A 162 -16.94 -7.64 10.39
N THR A 163 -15.62 -7.51 10.24
CA THR A 163 -14.96 -6.19 10.26
C THR A 163 -15.44 -5.33 9.08
N TYR A 164 -15.55 -5.91 7.90
CA TYR A 164 -16.04 -5.22 6.70
C TYR A 164 -17.48 -4.73 6.85
N LEU A 165 -18.39 -5.59 7.32
CA LEU A 165 -19.78 -5.22 7.55
C LEU A 165 -19.91 -4.10 8.60
N ALA A 166 -19.17 -4.19 9.69
CA ALA A 166 -19.14 -3.14 10.73
C ALA A 166 -18.63 -1.79 10.17
N LEU A 167 -17.58 -1.80 9.34
CA LEU A 167 -17.07 -0.59 8.71
C LEU A 167 -18.06 0.01 7.71
N LEU A 168 -18.69 -0.82 6.87
CA LEU A 168 -19.73 -0.35 5.94
C LEU A 168 -20.90 0.30 6.67
N ALA A 169 -21.35 -0.30 7.79
CA ALA A 169 -22.41 0.28 8.61
C ALA A 169 -22.01 1.66 9.17
N ARG A 170 -20.77 1.78 9.69
CA ARG A 170 -20.23 3.07 10.17
C ARG A 170 -20.09 4.12 9.06
N MET A 171 -19.71 3.71 7.85
CA MET A 171 -19.62 4.61 6.70
C MET A 171 -21.00 5.15 6.31
N LYS A 172 -22.00 4.27 6.18
CA LYS A 172 -23.39 4.67 5.91
C LYS A 172 -23.95 5.61 6.98
N GLU A 173 -23.66 5.34 8.26
CA GLU A 173 -24.05 6.22 9.36
C GLU A 173 -23.42 7.61 9.23
N ARG A 174 -22.14 7.70 8.90
CA ARG A 174 -21.45 8.99 8.69
C ARG A 174 -22.01 9.76 7.51
N GLU A 175 -22.32 9.08 6.40
CA GLU A 175 -22.97 9.68 5.23
C GLU A 175 -24.34 10.22 5.59
N ARG A 176 -25.15 9.44 6.31
CA ARG A 176 -26.49 9.86 6.76
C ARG A 176 -26.41 11.10 7.66
N ARG A 177 -25.48 11.15 8.61
CA ARG A 177 -25.26 12.31 9.47
C ARG A 177 -24.83 13.56 8.70
N ARG A 178 -23.95 13.41 7.70
CA ARG A 178 -23.55 14.52 6.82
C ARG A 178 -24.72 15.06 6.02
N HIS A 179 -25.59 14.19 5.53
CA HIS A 179 -26.78 14.59 4.79
C HIS A 179 -27.77 15.38 5.68
N TYR A 180 -28.02 14.92 6.91
CA TYR A 180 -28.87 15.66 7.84
C TYR A 180 -28.27 16.99 8.27
N ALA A 181 -26.98 17.04 8.60
CA ALA A 181 -26.31 18.29 8.96
C ALA A 181 -26.33 19.33 7.81
N ALA A 182 -26.26 18.86 6.56
CA ALA A 182 -26.39 19.74 5.39
C ALA A 182 -27.83 20.26 5.21
N ALA A 183 -28.84 19.45 5.53
CA ALA A 183 -30.24 19.88 5.49
C ALA A 183 -30.55 20.94 6.54
N ASP A 184 -30.09 20.74 7.79
CA ASP A 184 -30.27 21.71 8.88
C ASP A 184 -29.60 23.06 8.56
N GLN A 185 -28.45 23.07 7.90
CA GLN A 185 -27.76 24.29 7.48
C GLN A 185 -28.56 25.08 6.42
N VAL A 186 -29.21 24.39 5.48
CA VAL A 186 -30.05 25.05 4.45
C VAL A 186 -31.29 25.69 5.09
N GLU A 187 -31.89 25.04 6.08
CA GLU A 187 -33.06 25.59 6.78
C GLU A 187 -32.71 26.85 7.59
N LEU A 188 -31.52 26.89 8.21
CA LEU A 188 -31.00 28.08 8.87
C LEU A 188 -30.74 29.24 7.90
N ASP A 189 -30.24 28.98 6.69
CA ASP A 189 -29.95 30.01 5.69
C ASP A 189 -31.23 30.57 5.03
N VAL A 190 -32.27 29.74 4.85
CA VAL A 190 -33.58 30.19 4.31
C VAL A 190 -34.38 31.00 5.34
N GLY A 191 -34.15 30.75 6.64
CA GLY A 191 -34.84 31.41 7.74
C GLY A 191 -34.27 32.76 8.20
N GLN A 192 -33.08 33.18 7.75
CA GLN A 192 -32.55 34.49 8.13
C GLN A 192 -33.23 35.60 7.32
N PRO A 193 -34.01 36.50 7.95
CA PRO A 193 -34.55 37.66 7.26
C PRO A 193 -33.38 38.49 6.73
N LYS A 194 -33.37 38.76 5.42
CA LYS A 194 -32.40 39.69 4.81
C LYS A 194 -32.36 40.97 5.64
N ARG A 195 -31.17 41.37 6.09
CA ARG A 195 -31.03 42.59 6.89
C ARG A 195 -31.55 43.76 6.05
N PRO A 196 -32.48 44.58 6.58
CA PRO A 196 -32.92 45.79 5.90
C PRO A 196 -31.69 46.65 5.58
N GLY A 197 -31.39 46.86 4.30
CA GLY A 197 -30.27 47.68 3.83
C GLY A 197 -29.05 46.91 3.30
N GLU A 198 -29.08 45.57 3.24
CA GLU A 198 -28.01 44.80 2.60
C GLU A 198 -28.14 44.92 1.06
N ILE A 199 -27.35 45.83 0.49
CA ILE A 199 -27.23 46.03 -0.95
C ILE A 199 -26.55 44.78 -1.52
N VAL A 200 -27.32 43.94 -2.20
CA VAL A 200 -26.76 42.82 -2.96
C VAL A 200 -25.87 43.44 -4.05
N PRO A 201 -24.54 43.21 -4.05
CA PRO A 201 -23.69 43.75 -5.10
C PRO A 201 -24.22 43.24 -6.43
N PHE A 202 -24.53 44.17 -7.32
CA PHE A 202 -24.92 43.89 -8.70
C PHE A 202 -23.72 43.17 -9.32
N LEU A 203 -23.82 41.85 -9.48
CA LEU A 203 -22.80 41.09 -10.17
C LEU A 203 -22.78 41.60 -11.62
N ASP A 204 -21.69 42.27 -11.98
CA ASP A 204 -21.44 42.67 -13.36
C ASP A 204 -21.58 41.44 -14.28
N PRO A 205 -22.27 41.58 -15.43
CA PRO A 205 -22.42 40.49 -16.37
C PRO A 205 -21.03 39.98 -16.80
N PRO A 206 -20.88 38.66 -17.01
CA PRO A 206 -19.60 38.08 -17.39
C PRO A 206 -19.08 38.77 -18.65
N GLY A 207 -17.95 39.47 -18.49
CA GLY A 207 -17.26 40.12 -19.60
C GLY A 207 -16.96 39.09 -20.69
N THR A 208 -17.40 39.39 -21.90
CA THR A 208 -17.05 38.65 -23.11
C THR A 208 -15.54 38.75 -23.32
N GLY A 209 -14.81 37.77 -22.76
CA GLY A 209 -13.37 37.64 -22.92
C GLY A 209 -13.03 37.53 -24.41
N GLY A 210 -12.42 38.59 -24.95
CA GLY A 210 -11.97 38.67 -26.32
C GLY A 210 -10.95 37.59 -26.65
N VAL A 211 -11.17 36.93 -27.77
CA VAL A 211 -10.21 36.07 -28.47
C VAL A 211 -9.02 36.94 -28.88
N ARG A 212 -7.80 36.60 -28.44
CA ARG A 212 -6.56 37.14 -29.01
C ARG A 212 -6.04 36.19 -30.10
N PRO A 213 -5.46 36.73 -31.19
CA PRO A 213 -4.96 35.97 -32.34
C PRO A 213 -3.72 35.14 -32.03
#